data_AF-A0A2G6FSA8-F1
#
_entry.id   AF-A0A2G6FSA8-F1
#
_cell.length_a   1.000
_cell.length_b   1.000
_cell.length_c   1.000
_cell.angle_alpha   90.00
_cell.angle_beta   90.00
_cell.angle_gamma   90.00
#
_symmetry.space_group_name_H-M   'P 1'
#
loop_
_entity.id
_entity.type
_entity.pdbx_description
1 polymer ?
#
loop_
_entity_poly.entity_id
_entity_poly.type
_entity_poly.pdbx_seq_one_letter_code
_entity_poly.pdbx_strand_id
1 'polypeptide(L)'
;MRQRFRRRAGIGPIIGHLKSDFRLARNFLKGSVGDSVNLMLAAAAFNFKKWMREVCNFLRLFFIGTMCMLALQKLALKTQK
;
A
#
# COMPACT_ATOMS: atom_id res chain seq x y z
N MET A 1 -1.54 -6.93 -30.46
CA MET A 1 -2.66 -6.06 -29.99
C MET A 1 -3.23 -6.44 -28.63
N ARG A 2 -3.71 -7.67 -28.40
CA ARG A 2 -4.46 -8.07 -27.17
C ARG A 2 -3.79 -7.70 -25.84
N GLN A 3 -2.47 -7.83 -25.73
CA GLN A 3 -1.73 -7.49 -24.50
C GLN A 3 -1.82 -6.00 -24.12
N ARG A 4 -1.80 -5.09 -25.11
CA ARG A 4 -1.92 -3.64 -24.86
C ARG A 4 -3.31 -3.27 -24.35
N PHE A 5 -4.35 -3.89 -24.90
CA PHE A 5 -5.72 -3.69 -24.44
C PHE A 5 -5.93 -4.21 -23.02
N ARG A 6 -5.38 -5.40 -22.68
CA ARG A 6 -5.44 -5.92 -21.30
C ARG A 6 -4.74 -5.01 -20.29
N ARG A 7 -3.58 -4.45 -20.62
CA ARG A 7 -2.88 -3.48 -19.75
C ARG A 7 -3.73 -2.23 -19.50
N ARG A 8 -4.40 -1.70 -20.54
CA ARG A 8 -5.30 -0.54 -20.42
C ARG A 8 -6.58 -0.86 -19.66
N ALA A 9 -7.12 -2.07 -19.79
CA ALA A 9 -8.31 -2.51 -19.06
C ALA A 9 -8.11 -2.45 -17.54
N GLY A 10 -6.87 -2.64 -17.05
CA GLY A 10 -6.55 -2.49 -15.63
C GLY A 10 -6.54 -1.05 -15.10
N ILE A 11 -6.54 -0.03 -15.97
CA ILE A 11 -6.50 1.38 -15.56
C ILE A 11 -7.87 1.85 -15.04
N GLY A 12 -8.95 1.44 -15.70
CA GLY A 12 -10.33 1.81 -15.32
C GLY A 12 -10.68 1.48 -13.87
N PRO A 13 -10.41 0.25 -13.40
CA PRO A 13 -10.60 -0.13 -12.00
C PRO A 13 -9.79 0.74 -11.02
N ILE A 14 -8.54 1.08 -11.34
CA ILE A 14 -7.70 1.93 -10.48
C ILE A 14 -8.30 3.34 -10.37
N ILE A 15 -8.78 3.91 -11.49
CA ILE A 15 -9.47 5.20 -11.49
C ILE A 15 -10.76 5.11 -10.65
N GLY A 16 -11.50 4.00 -10.74
CA GLY A 16 -12.66 3.73 -9.89
C GLY A 16 -12.34 3.79 -8.40
N HIS A 17 -11.29 3.08 -7.98
CA HIS A 17 -10.80 3.11 -6.59
C HIS A 17 -10.34 4.49 -6.16
N LEU A 18 -9.63 5.24 -7.01
CA LEU A 18 -9.23 6.61 -6.69
C LEU A 18 -10.46 7.50 -6.45
N LYS A 19 -11.51 7.34 -7.26
CA LYS A 19 -12.78 8.06 -7.13
C LYS A 19 -13.51 7.75 -5.82
N SER A 20 -13.69 6.48 -5.48
CA SER A 20 -14.45 6.04 -4.29
C SER A 20 -13.64 6.16 -3.00
N ASP A 21 -12.42 5.62 -2.99
CA ASP A 21 -11.67 5.34 -1.77
C ASP A 21 -10.74 6.49 -1.38
N PHE A 22 -10.26 7.25 -2.38
CA PHE A 22 -9.32 8.37 -2.21
C PHE A 22 -9.94 9.72 -2.53
N ARG A 23 -11.27 9.79 -2.53
CA ARG A 23 -12.06 11.03 -2.66
C ARG A 23 -11.83 11.81 -3.95
N LEU A 24 -11.25 11.20 -4.99
CA LEU A 24 -11.06 11.88 -6.28
C LEU A 24 -12.40 12.31 -6.92
N ALA A 25 -13.51 11.63 -6.60
CA ALA A 25 -14.85 12.00 -7.09
C ALA A 25 -15.43 13.28 -6.45
N ARG A 26 -14.85 13.77 -5.35
CA ARG A 26 -15.33 14.96 -4.63
C ARG A 26 -14.20 15.98 -4.57
N ASN A 27 -14.31 17.04 -5.37
CA ASN A 27 -13.37 18.14 -5.30
C ASN A 27 -14.04 19.37 -4.65
N PHE A 28 -13.43 19.88 -3.60
CA PHE A 28 -13.85 21.12 -2.91
C PHE A 28 -12.97 22.32 -3.30
N LEU A 29 -11.91 22.08 -4.09
CA LEU A 29 -11.00 23.11 -4.58
C LEU A 29 -11.57 23.75 -5.84
N LYS A 30 -11.34 25.06 -6.02
CA LYS A 30 -11.94 25.85 -7.09
C LYS A 30 -11.14 25.76 -8.40
N GLY A 31 -11.84 25.50 -9.49
CA GLY A 31 -11.31 25.57 -10.85
C GLY A 31 -10.33 24.45 -11.22
N SER A 32 -9.78 24.54 -12.43
CA SER A 32 -8.90 23.53 -13.03
C SER A 32 -7.62 23.28 -12.21
N VAL A 33 -7.08 24.33 -11.59
CA VAL A 33 -5.92 24.21 -10.68
C VAL A 33 -6.30 23.33 -9.49
N GLY A 34 -7.46 23.57 -8.89
CA GLY A 34 -7.98 22.75 -7.79
C GLY A 34 -8.16 21.28 -8.18
N ASP A 35 -8.70 21.01 -9.38
CA ASP A 35 -8.86 19.64 -9.90
C ASP A 35 -7.51 18.92 -10.02
N SER A 36 -6.49 19.62 -10.53
CA SER A 36 -5.14 19.05 -10.68
C SER A 36 -4.51 18.71 -9.32
N VAL A 37 -4.69 19.57 -8.31
CA VAL A 37 -4.18 19.35 -6.95
C VAL A 37 -4.90 18.18 -6.29
N ASN A 38 -6.23 18.12 -6.37
CA ASN A 38 -7.01 17.00 -5.80
C ASN A 38 -6.60 15.66 -6.44
N LEU A 39 -6.38 15.65 -7.77
CA LEU A 39 -5.87 14.48 -8.48
C LEU A 39 -4.50 14.03 -7.98
N MET A 40 -3.54 14.95 -7.86
CA MET A 40 -2.20 14.65 -7.37
C MET A 40 -2.22 14.11 -5.94
N LEU A 41 -3.01 14.70 -5.05
CA LEU A 41 -3.13 14.27 -3.66
C LEU A 41 -3.82 12.90 -3.53
N ALA A 42 -4.90 12.67 -4.27
CA ALA A 42 -5.57 11.36 -4.28
C ALA A 42 -4.63 10.25 -4.78
N ALA A 43 -3.86 10.53 -5.84
CA ALA A 43 -2.86 9.60 -6.36
C ALA A 43 -1.71 9.35 -5.35
N ALA A 44 -1.23 10.41 -4.68
CA ALA A 44 -0.22 10.28 -3.63
C ALA A 44 -0.71 9.41 -2.47
N ALA A 45 -1.93 9.66 -1.98
CA ALA A 45 -2.54 8.87 -0.91
C ALA A 45 -2.70 7.39 -1.28
N PHE A 46 -3.06 7.09 -2.54
CA PHE A 46 -3.12 5.71 -3.05
C PHE A 46 -1.75 5.01 -3.00
N ASN A 47 -0.69 5.71 -3.41
CA ASN A 47 0.68 5.17 -3.36
C ASN A 47 1.18 5.01 -1.91
N PHE A 48 0.95 6.01 -1.05
CA PHE A 48 1.32 5.92 0.37
C PHE A 48 0.64 4.75 1.07
N LYS A 49 -0.64 4.46 0.77
CA LYS A 49 -1.33 3.28 1.34
C LYS A 49 -0.62 1.96 0.98
N LYS A 50 -0.06 1.85 -0.23
CA LYS A 50 0.72 0.67 -0.63
C LYS A 50 2.02 0.60 0.14
N TRP A 51 2.78 1.69 0.19
CA TRP A 51 4.05 1.71 0.92
C TRP A 51 3.88 1.45 2.40
N MET A 52 2.87 2.04 3.04
CA MET A 52 2.56 1.75 4.44
C MET A 52 2.23 0.27 4.67
N ARG A 53 1.52 -0.37 3.74
CA ARG A 53 1.24 -1.82 3.82
C ARG A 53 2.53 -2.64 3.76
N GLU A 54 3.45 -2.31 2.86
CA GLU A 54 4.75 -2.98 2.76
C GLU A 54 5.59 -2.77 4.03
N VAL A 55 5.65 -1.55 4.55
CA VAL A 55 6.35 -1.25 5.81
C VAL A 55 5.74 -2.03 6.97
N CYS A 56 4.42 -2.06 7.11
CA CYS A 56 3.74 -2.83 8.14
C CYS A 56 4.03 -4.33 8.02
N ASN A 57 4.03 -4.87 6.80
CA ASN A 57 4.36 -6.28 6.55
C ASN A 57 5.81 -6.58 6.92
N PHE A 58 6.74 -5.72 6.51
CA PHE A 58 8.16 -5.83 6.84
C PHE A 58 8.37 -5.82 8.36
N LEU A 59 7.80 -4.85 9.07
CA LEU A 59 7.89 -4.76 10.53
C LEU A 59 7.30 -6.00 11.19
N ARG A 60 6.14 -6.49 10.73
CA ARG A 60 5.52 -7.70 11.26
C ARG A 60 6.43 -8.93 11.11
N LEU A 61 7.01 -9.13 9.93
CA LEU A 61 7.94 -10.23 9.69
C LEU A 61 9.21 -10.10 10.52
N PHE A 62 9.74 -8.89 10.65
CA PHE A 62 10.88 -8.59 11.49
C PHE A 62 10.61 -8.97 12.96
N PHE A 63 9.50 -8.49 13.53
CA PHE A 63 9.14 -8.83 14.92
C PHE A 63 8.93 -10.33 15.12
N ILE A 64 8.19 -11.00 14.24
CA ILE A 64 7.99 -12.46 14.32
C ILE A 64 9.34 -13.21 14.26
N GLY A 65 10.21 -12.83 13.32
CA GLY A 65 11.53 -13.43 13.16
C GLY A 65 12.40 -13.27 14.41
N THR A 66 12.45 -12.06 14.98
CA THR A 66 13.20 -11.81 16.22
C THR A 66 12.67 -12.63 17.41
N MET A 67 11.34 -12.74 17.58
CA MET A 67 10.75 -13.53 18.65
C MET A 67 11.05 -15.03 18.48
N CYS A 68 11.01 -15.54 17.24
CA CYS A 68 11.35 -16.93 16.94
C CYS A 68 12.81 -17.23 17.26
N MET A 69 13.75 -16.37 16.85
CA MET A 69 15.18 -16.53 17.16
C MET A 69 15.44 -16.57 18.67
N LEU A 70 14.83 -15.66 19.44
CA LEU A 70 14.95 -15.65 20.90
C LEU A 70 14.38 -16.93 21.53
N ALA A 71 13.25 -17.44 21.03
CA ALA A 71 12.65 -18.67 21.51
C ALA A 71 13.56 -19.89 21.22
N LEU A 72 14.16 -19.94 20.04
CA LEU A 72 15.12 -21.00 19.66
C LEU A 72 16.38 -20.96 20.52
N GLN A 73 16.94 -19.78 20.80
CA GLN A 73 18.07 -19.63 21.72
C GLN A 73 17.74 -20.14 23.12
N LYS A 74 16.54 -19.83 23.63
CA LYS A 74 16.07 -20.35 24.93
C LYS A 74 15.90 -21.87 24.93
N LEU A 75 15.39 -22.45 23.84
CA LEU A 75 15.25 -23.89 23.71
C LEU A 75 16.62 -24.58 23.66
N ALA A 76 17.55 -24.06 22.87
CA ALA A 76 18.91 -24.59 22.75
C ALA A 76 19.65 -24.57 24.10
N LEU A 77 19.50 -23.51 24.89
CA LEU A 77 20.06 -23.42 26.25
C LEU A 77 19.41 -24.41 27.23
N LYS A 78 18.14 -24.79 27.00
CA LYS A 78 17.46 -25.79 27.83
C LYS A 78 17.88 -27.22 27.49
N THR A 79 18.27 -27.50 26.25
CA THR A 79 18.76 -28.82 25.82
C THR A 79 20.18 -29.13 26.30
N GLN A 80 20.94 -28.11 26.71
CA GLN A 80 22.32 -28.25 27.21
C GLN A 80 22.41 -28.38 28.75
N LYS A 81 21.28 -28.26 29.47
CA LYS A 81 21.15 -28.57 30.89
C LYS A 81 20.43 -29.90 31.06
#